data_AF-A0A4Y7J7S4-F1
#
_entry.id   AF-A0A4Y7J7S4-F1
#
_cell.length_a   1.000
_cell.length_b   1.000
_cell.length_c   1.000
_cell.angle_alpha   90.00
_cell.angle_beta   90.00
_cell.angle_gamma   90.00
#
_symmetry.space_group_name_H-M   'P 1'
#
loop_
_entity.id
_entity.type
_entity.pdbx_description
1 polymer ?
#
loop_
_entity_poly.entity_id
_entity_poly.type
_entity_poly.pdbx_seq_one_letter_code
_entity_poly.pdbx_strand_id
1 'polypeptide(L)'
;MFELRRIPGQPELALREVQKSKNSKVREGLYVDDISQGQEKMPICAVNTIDSEKPPQFMYITKMKYPSSHNLIPLEGGCGCTNRCSDSEKCLCAVKNGGEIPFNRNGAIVEAKDHAIYECGPLCKCPPSCHNRVSQHGIKYQLEIFKTKSRGWGVRSLNSIPSGSFICEYTGEVLSEKEADQRTGNDEYLFDLGRSKSSNQTMGGDLQSTSISGENVEDEEGFTIDALEYGSVSRFINHSCSPNLVAQNVLYDHDDKRMPHIMLFAGENIPPLQELTYDYNYVLGTVQDSAGNIKIKECYCGSIECTGRMYRHSNQGMQKLQEPP
;
A
#
# COMPACT_ATOMS: atom_id res chain seq x y z
N MET A 1 -32.07 10.28 34.38
CA MET A 1 -31.83 10.34 32.93
C MET A 1 -30.87 11.49 32.69
N PHE A 2 -29.77 11.26 32.00
CA PHE A 2 -28.81 12.32 31.68
C PHE A 2 -28.99 12.71 30.20
N GLU A 3 -29.19 14.00 29.95
CA GLU A 3 -29.21 14.56 28.60
C GLU A 3 -27.82 15.15 28.32
N LEU A 4 -27.13 14.61 27.33
CA LEU A 4 -25.80 15.07 26.92
C LEU A 4 -25.96 15.96 25.67
N ARG A 5 -25.37 17.16 25.72
CA ARG A 5 -25.37 18.10 24.59
C ARG A 5 -23.95 18.33 24.08
N ARG A 6 -23.79 18.29 22.76
CA ARG A 6 -22.51 18.53 22.10
C ARG A 6 -22.12 20.01 22.23
N ILE A 7 -20.86 20.27 22.56
CA ILE A 7 -20.34 21.63 22.66
C ILE A 7 -20.26 22.23 21.23
N PRO A 8 -20.78 23.45 21.00
CA PRO A 8 -20.70 24.11 19.69
C PRO A 8 -19.25 24.34 19.23
N GLY A 9 -19.02 24.35 17.91
CA GLY A 9 -17.72 24.64 17.30
C GLY A 9 -16.78 23.43 17.11
N GLN A 10 -17.15 22.25 17.61
CA GLN A 10 -16.42 21.01 17.32
C GLN A 10 -16.66 20.55 15.87
N PRO A 11 -15.66 19.95 15.17
CA PRO A 11 -15.83 19.39 13.81
C PRO A 11 -17.05 18.47 13.71
N GLU A 12 -17.76 18.41 12.59
CA GLU A 12 -18.97 17.58 12.49
C GLU A 12 -18.67 16.09 12.69
N LEU A 13 -19.66 15.31 13.16
CA LEU A 13 -19.49 13.87 13.33
C LEU A 13 -19.44 13.18 11.96
N ALA A 14 -18.38 12.39 11.68
CA ALA A 14 -18.23 11.64 10.43
C ALA A 14 -19.48 10.81 10.05
N LEU A 15 -20.15 10.21 11.04
CA LEU A 15 -21.39 9.46 10.81
C LEU A 15 -22.52 10.34 10.23
N ARG A 16 -22.63 11.60 10.65
CA ARG A 16 -23.62 12.53 10.10
C ARG A 16 -23.28 12.94 8.68
N GLU A 17 -22.00 13.09 8.35
CA GLU A 17 -21.56 13.39 6.98
C GLU A 17 -21.84 12.23 6.03
N VAL A 18 -21.55 10.99 6.46
CA VAL A 18 -21.92 9.79 5.69
C VAL A 18 -23.43 9.68 5.53
N GLN A 19 -24.22 9.97 6.57
CA GLN A 19 -25.69 9.97 6.48
C GLN A 19 -26.22 11.03 5.52
N LYS A 20 -25.66 12.25 5.53
CA LYS A 20 -26.01 13.31 4.56
C LYS A 20 -25.73 12.85 3.12
N SER A 21 -24.58 12.22 2.89
CA SER A 21 -24.22 11.65 1.59
C SER A 21 -25.20 10.57 1.13
N LYS A 22 -25.58 9.64 2.02
CA LYS A 22 -26.51 8.53 1.69
C LYS A 22 -27.97 8.96 1.50
N ASN A 23 -28.43 9.98 2.23
CA ASN A 23 -29.83 10.41 2.19
C ASN A 23 -30.13 11.44 1.10
N SER A 24 -29.09 12.00 0.45
CA SER A 24 -29.28 12.95 -0.64
C SER A 24 -29.67 12.23 -1.93
N LYS A 25 -30.70 12.74 -2.63
CA LYS A 25 -31.06 12.26 -3.98
C LYS A 25 -30.01 12.62 -5.04
N VAL A 26 -29.19 13.63 -4.77
CA VAL A 26 -28.10 14.11 -5.63
C VAL A 26 -26.85 14.21 -4.77
N ARG A 27 -25.81 13.46 -5.10
CA ARG A 27 -24.55 13.51 -4.38
C ARG A 27 -23.76 14.74 -4.84
N GLU A 28 -23.65 15.73 -3.97
CA GLU A 28 -22.93 16.97 -4.27
C GLU A 28 -21.47 16.67 -4.66
N GLY A 29 -21.01 17.32 -5.72
CA GLY A 29 -19.66 17.16 -6.26
C GLY A 29 -19.38 15.82 -6.93
N LEU A 30 -20.35 14.91 -7.07
CA LEU A 30 -20.15 13.67 -7.82
C LEU A 30 -19.81 14.00 -9.27
N TYR A 31 -18.63 13.57 -9.69
CA TYR A 31 -18.05 13.91 -10.99
C TYR A 31 -17.99 12.69 -11.93
N VAL A 32 -17.58 11.54 -11.41
CA VAL A 32 -17.58 10.24 -12.12
C VAL A 32 -18.24 9.20 -11.21
N ASP A 33 -19.20 8.45 -11.74
CA ASP A 33 -19.91 7.41 -10.98
C ASP A 33 -19.00 6.23 -10.61
N ASP A 34 -18.12 5.82 -11.53
CA ASP A 34 -17.19 4.72 -11.30
C ASP A 34 -15.93 4.84 -12.19
N ILE A 35 -14.78 5.13 -11.57
CA ILE A 35 -13.49 5.19 -12.26
C ILE A 35 -12.98 3.81 -12.68
N SER A 36 -13.50 2.73 -12.06
CA SER A 36 -13.13 1.35 -12.40
C SER A 36 -13.87 0.80 -13.61
N GLN A 37 -14.93 1.49 -14.06
CA GLN A 37 -15.78 1.08 -15.18
C GLN A 37 -16.34 -0.35 -15.01
N GLY A 38 -16.74 -0.70 -13.78
CA GLY A 38 -17.31 -2.00 -13.43
C GLY A 38 -16.29 -3.13 -13.22
N GLN A 39 -14.99 -2.83 -13.23
CA GLN A 39 -13.95 -3.84 -12.96
C GLN A 39 -13.86 -4.19 -11.47
N GLU A 40 -14.18 -3.24 -10.58
CA GLU A 40 -14.26 -3.49 -9.15
C GLU A 40 -15.67 -3.95 -8.73
N LYS A 41 -15.74 -4.73 -7.64
CA LYS A 41 -17.02 -5.24 -7.11
C LYS A 41 -17.94 -4.12 -6.61
N MET A 42 -17.36 -3.01 -6.18
CA MET A 42 -18.06 -1.81 -5.74
C MET A 42 -17.54 -0.63 -6.58
N PRO A 43 -18.44 0.21 -7.12
CA PRO A 43 -18.03 1.34 -7.95
C PRO A 43 -17.19 2.32 -7.12
N ILE A 44 -16.11 2.83 -7.70
CA ILE A 44 -15.25 3.82 -7.06
C ILE A 44 -15.52 5.17 -7.70
N CYS A 45 -16.36 5.98 -7.05
CA CYS A 45 -16.73 7.28 -7.59
C CYS A 45 -15.63 8.33 -7.41
N ALA A 46 -15.69 9.38 -8.22
CA ALA A 46 -14.89 10.60 -8.06
C ALA A 46 -15.75 11.76 -7.57
N VAL A 47 -15.32 12.43 -6.49
CA VAL A 47 -16.03 13.58 -5.90
C VAL A 47 -15.15 14.83 -5.91
N ASN A 48 -15.63 15.91 -6.49
CA ASN A 48 -14.98 17.22 -6.45
C ASN A 48 -15.96 18.30 -5.97
N THR A 49 -15.71 18.83 -4.78
CA THR A 49 -16.46 19.96 -4.20
C THR A 49 -15.57 21.20 -4.03
N ILE A 50 -14.39 21.22 -4.64
CA ILE A 50 -13.38 22.27 -4.46
C ILE A 50 -13.28 23.13 -5.71
N ASP A 51 -13.19 22.50 -6.88
CA ASP A 51 -12.97 23.17 -8.16
C ASP A 51 -13.63 22.38 -9.30
N SER A 52 -13.30 22.74 -10.55
CA SER A 52 -13.81 22.07 -11.76
C SER A 52 -12.80 21.10 -12.39
N GLU A 53 -11.73 20.75 -11.68
CA GLU A 53 -10.71 19.81 -12.18
C GLU A 53 -11.29 18.39 -12.29
N LYS A 54 -10.91 17.69 -13.35
CA LYS A 54 -11.31 16.30 -13.61
C LYS A 54 -10.25 15.34 -13.06
N PRO A 55 -10.63 14.12 -12.64
CA PRO A 55 -9.64 13.08 -12.42
C PRO A 55 -8.80 12.87 -13.69
N PRO A 56 -7.48 12.63 -13.57
CA PRO A 56 -6.63 12.31 -14.71
C PRO A 56 -7.14 11.05 -15.43
N GLN A 57 -6.98 11.01 -16.75
CA GLN A 57 -7.33 9.83 -17.55
C GLN A 57 -6.23 8.78 -17.43
N PHE A 58 -6.64 7.51 -17.25
CA PHE A 58 -5.77 6.34 -17.21
C PHE A 58 -6.60 5.09 -17.51
N MET A 59 -5.95 3.96 -17.76
CA MET A 59 -6.61 2.67 -17.90
C MET A 59 -6.67 1.96 -16.54
N TYR A 60 -7.89 1.79 -16.02
CA TYR A 60 -8.09 1.05 -14.79
C TYR A 60 -7.75 -0.43 -14.99
N ILE A 61 -6.95 -1.00 -14.10
CA ILE A 61 -6.60 -2.43 -14.05
C ILE A 61 -6.74 -2.94 -12.62
N THR A 62 -7.11 -4.20 -12.46
CA THR A 62 -7.24 -4.87 -11.15
C THR A 62 -6.14 -5.91 -10.91
N LYS A 63 -5.18 -6.01 -11.83
CA LYS A 63 -4.08 -6.99 -11.80
C LYS A 63 -2.81 -6.34 -12.29
N MET A 64 -1.69 -6.71 -11.69
CA MET A 64 -0.36 -6.32 -12.12
C MET A 64 -0.10 -6.69 -13.58
N LYS A 65 0.56 -5.78 -14.31
CA LYS A 65 1.09 -6.04 -15.64
C LYS A 65 2.58 -6.31 -15.53
N TYR A 66 2.96 -7.58 -15.70
CA TYR A 66 4.36 -7.99 -15.70
C TYR A 66 4.96 -7.86 -17.11
N PRO A 67 6.28 -7.65 -17.24
CA PRO A 67 6.95 -7.59 -18.54
C PRO A 67 6.76 -8.89 -19.31
N SER A 68 6.56 -8.79 -20.63
CA SER A 68 6.32 -9.96 -21.51
C SER A 68 7.48 -10.96 -21.52
N SER A 69 8.70 -10.50 -21.22
CA SER A 69 9.91 -11.32 -21.10
C SER A 69 9.98 -12.14 -19.82
N HIS A 70 9.13 -11.84 -18.84
CA HIS A 70 9.11 -12.51 -17.55
C HIS A 70 8.07 -13.63 -17.55
N ASN A 71 8.54 -14.87 -17.72
CA ASN A 71 7.78 -16.03 -17.30
C ASN A 71 7.80 -16.04 -15.78
N LEU A 72 6.74 -15.54 -15.12
CA LEU A 72 6.54 -15.76 -13.70
C LEU A 72 6.69 -17.26 -13.45
N ILE A 73 7.76 -17.68 -12.77
CA ILE A 73 7.95 -19.07 -12.41
C ILE A 73 6.77 -19.39 -11.49
N PRO A 74 5.81 -20.24 -11.94
CA PRO A 74 4.65 -20.55 -11.14
C PRO A 74 5.13 -21.14 -9.82
N LEU A 75 4.50 -20.74 -8.71
CA LEU A 75 4.81 -21.23 -7.37
C LEU A 75 5.07 -22.76 -7.40
N GLU A 76 6.26 -23.23 -7.00
CA GLU A 76 6.51 -24.68 -6.90
C GLU A 76 5.67 -25.25 -5.74
N GLY A 77 4.48 -25.73 -6.08
CA GLY A 77 3.55 -26.35 -5.15
C GLY A 77 2.77 -25.37 -4.27
N GLY A 78 1.69 -25.87 -3.68
CA GLY A 78 0.91 -25.17 -2.65
C GLY A 78 0.69 -26.09 -1.45
N CYS A 79 0.16 -25.56 -0.35
CA CYS A 79 -0.15 -26.42 0.80
C CYS A 79 -1.17 -27.52 0.45
N GLY A 80 -0.99 -28.71 1.02
CA GLY A 80 -1.91 -29.84 0.90
C GLY A 80 -3.09 -29.79 1.88
N CYS A 81 -3.29 -28.68 2.59
CA CYS A 81 -4.36 -28.54 3.57
C CYS A 81 -5.73 -28.63 2.90
N THR A 82 -6.61 -29.49 3.40
CA THR A 82 -7.99 -29.64 2.90
C THR A 82 -8.98 -28.71 3.61
N ASN A 83 -8.64 -28.29 4.84
CA ASN A 83 -9.36 -27.29 5.61
C ASN A 83 -8.67 -25.92 5.50
N ARG A 84 -9.19 -24.92 6.23
CA ARG A 84 -8.49 -23.63 6.39
C ARG A 84 -7.12 -23.85 7.03
N CYS A 85 -6.10 -23.16 6.53
CA CYS A 85 -4.75 -23.22 7.10
C CYS A 85 -4.73 -22.62 8.51
N SER A 86 -3.85 -23.14 9.35
CA SER A 86 -3.61 -22.73 10.74
C SER A 86 -2.11 -22.74 11.02
N ASP A 87 -1.71 -22.22 12.18
CA ASP A 87 -0.33 -22.20 12.68
C ASP A 87 0.14 -23.65 12.89
N SER A 88 0.77 -24.21 11.86
CA SER A 88 1.12 -25.62 11.81
C SER A 88 2.27 -25.86 10.85
N GLU A 89 3.29 -26.58 11.32
CA GLU A 89 4.42 -27.03 10.52
C GLU A 89 4.01 -27.94 9.36
N LYS A 90 2.79 -28.50 9.38
CA LYS A 90 2.23 -29.28 8.26
C LYS A 90 1.77 -28.42 7.09
N CYS A 91 1.53 -27.13 7.33
CA CYS A 91 1.11 -26.19 6.30
C CYS A 91 2.34 -25.49 5.71
N LEU A 92 2.68 -25.81 4.46
CA LEU A 92 3.80 -25.18 3.75
C LEU A 92 3.72 -23.65 3.75
N CYS A 93 2.51 -23.08 3.60
CA CYS A 93 2.31 -21.64 3.62
C CYS A 93 2.55 -21.03 5.02
N ALA A 94 2.18 -21.72 6.10
CA ALA A 94 2.50 -21.25 7.46
C ALA A 94 4.00 -21.30 7.69
N VAL A 95 4.68 -22.37 7.27
CA VAL A 95 6.16 -22.50 7.35
C VAL A 95 6.86 -21.36 6.61
N LYS A 96 6.39 -20.99 5.41
CA LYS A 96 6.93 -19.83 4.66
C LYS A 96 6.79 -18.50 5.42
N ASN A 97 5.81 -18.37 6.32
CA ASN A 97 5.60 -17.22 7.19
C ASN A 97 6.22 -17.40 8.59
N GLY A 98 7.17 -18.32 8.77
CA GLY A 98 7.82 -18.56 10.07
C GLY A 98 7.02 -19.44 11.04
N GLY A 99 6.07 -20.22 10.54
CA GLY A 99 5.26 -21.17 11.33
C GLY A 99 3.86 -20.67 11.70
N GLU A 100 3.54 -19.42 11.39
CA GLU A 100 2.30 -18.75 11.79
C GLU A 100 1.51 -18.26 10.58
N ILE A 101 0.19 -18.13 10.73
CA ILE A 101 -0.66 -17.44 9.76
C ILE A 101 -0.64 -15.94 10.08
N PRO A 102 -0.23 -15.08 9.14
CA PRO A 102 -0.04 -13.65 9.40
C PRO A 102 -1.36 -12.85 9.52
N PHE A 103 -2.50 -13.52 9.40
CA PHE A 103 -3.83 -12.92 9.45
C PHE A 103 -4.69 -13.54 10.54
N ASN A 104 -5.45 -12.69 11.23
CA ASN A 104 -6.44 -13.16 12.20
C ASN A 104 -7.71 -13.71 11.50
N ARG A 105 -8.66 -14.22 12.31
CA ARG A 105 -9.90 -14.84 11.80
C ARG A 105 -10.83 -13.89 11.04
N ASN A 106 -10.67 -12.58 11.22
CA ASN A 106 -11.42 -11.55 10.50
C ASN A 106 -10.72 -11.12 9.20
N GLY A 107 -9.54 -11.68 8.90
CA GLY A 107 -8.72 -11.32 7.75
C GLY A 107 -7.96 -10.01 7.94
N ALA A 108 -7.72 -9.57 9.18
CA ALA A 108 -6.82 -8.46 9.44
C ALA A 108 -5.39 -8.97 9.62
N ILE A 109 -4.40 -8.24 9.08
CA ILE A 109 -2.98 -8.51 9.33
C ILE A 109 -2.69 -8.36 10.83
N VAL A 110 -2.00 -9.33 11.41
CA VAL A 110 -1.65 -9.33 12.84
C VAL A 110 -0.55 -8.32 13.12
N GLU A 111 0.47 -8.30 12.26
CA GLU A 111 1.64 -7.44 12.35
C GLU A 111 2.25 -7.27 10.95
N ALA A 112 2.64 -6.04 10.60
CA ALA A 112 3.41 -5.81 9.38
C ALA A 112 4.81 -6.44 9.51
N LYS A 113 5.31 -7.02 8.44
CA LYS A 113 6.59 -7.74 8.41
C LYS A 113 7.58 -7.02 7.50
N ASP A 114 8.84 -6.96 7.91
CA ASP A 114 9.94 -6.43 7.09
C ASP A 114 10.23 -7.29 5.85
N HIS A 115 9.68 -8.51 5.80
CA HIS A 115 9.78 -9.44 4.69
C HIS A 115 8.39 -9.72 4.10
N ALA A 116 8.36 -10.39 2.95
CA ALA A 116 7.11 -10.72 2.28
C ALA A 116 6.26 -11.71 3.11
N ILE A 117 4.95 -11.46 3.13
CA ILE A 117 3.94 -12.41 3.59
C ILE A 117 3.58 -13.38 2.46
N TYR A 118 3.46 -14.66 2.77
CA TYR A 118 3.08 -15.69 1.82
C TYR A 118 1.63 -16.12 2.02
N GLU A 119 0.74 -15.62 1.17
CA GLU A 119 -0.64 -16.11 1.13
C GLU A 119 -0.72 -17.49 0.45
N CYS A 120 -1.83 -18.19 0.69
CA CYS A 120 -2.12 -19.42 -0.04
C CYS A 120 -2.41 -19.09 -1.51
N GLY A 121 -1.64 -19.70 -2.41
CA GLY A 121 -1.75 -19.50 -3.84
C GLY A 121 -2.79 -20.34 -4.58
N PRO A 122 -2.88 -20.19 -5.92
CA PRO A 122 -3.79 -20.96 -6.77
C PRO A 122 -3.61 -22.49 -6.68
N LEU A 123 -2.39 -22.96 -6.39
CA LEU A 123 -2.07 -24.39 -6.29
C LEU A 123 -2.34 -25.01 -4.90
N CYS A 124 -2.68 -24.20 -3.90
CA CYS A 124 -3.03 -24.70 -2.56
C CYS A 124 -4.39 -25.42 -2.57
N LYS A 125 -4.51 -26.52 -1.82
CA LYS A 125 -5.76 -27.30 -1.70
C LYS A 125 -6.77 -26.72 -0.70
N CYS A 126 -6.38 -25.71 0.06
CA CYS A 126 -7.22 -25.07 1.05
C CYS A 126 -8.35 -24.25 0.38
N PRO A 127 -9.53 -24.14 1.01
CA PRO A 127 -10.68 -23.49 0.40
C PRO A 127 -10.46 -21.97 0.23
N PRO A 128 -11.25 -21.29 -0.63
CA PRO A 128 -11.24 -19.82 -0.74
C PRO A 128 -11.46 -19.10 0.59
N SER A 129 -12.17 -19.71 1.54
CA SER A 129 -12.37 -19.16 2.89
C SER A 129 -11.19 -19.33 3.84
N CYS A 130 -10.03 -19.81 3.37
CA CYS A 130 -8.82 -19.93 4.16
C CYS A 130 -8.41 -18.58 4.76
N HIS A 131 -8.01 -18.57 6.04
CA HIS A 131 -7.56 -17.34 6.69
C HIS A 131 -6.29 -16.76 6.06
N ASN A 132 -5.52 -17.59 5.35
CA ASN A 132 -4.33 -17.17 4.60
C ASN A 132 -4.65 -16.80 3.13
N ARG A 133 -5.88 -16.37 2.83
CA ARG A 133 -6.31 -15.80 1.55
C ARG A 133 -7.07 -14.50 1.84
N VAL A 134 -6.38 -13.37 1.86
CA VAL A 134 -6.94 -12.09 2.33
C VAL A 134 -6.94 -11.06 1.21
N SER A 135 -5.76 -10.63 0.78
CA SER A 135 -5.59 -9.53 -0.18
C SER A 135 -5.99 -9.94 -1.60
N GLN A 136 -5.78 -11.21 -1.96
CA GLN A 136 -6.18 -11.77 -3.26
C GLN A 136 -7.70 -11.75 -3.52
N HIS A 137 -8.53 -11.44 -2.51
CA HIS A 137 -9.97 -11.31 -2.68
C HIS A 137 -10.44 -9.93 -3.19
N GLY A 138 -9.51 -8.99 -3.34
CA GLY A 138 -9.77 -7.62 -3.82
C GLY A 138 -10.41 -6.73 -2.77
N ILE A 139 -10.80 -5.53 -3.20
CA ILE A 139 -11.29 -4.44 -2.35
C ILE A 139 -12.59 -4.84 -1.63
N LYS A 140 -12.68 -4.55 -0.32
CA LYS A 140 -13.84 -4.86 0.54
C LYS A 140 -14.52 -3.63 1.15
N TYR A 141 -13.97 -2.45 0.95
CA TYR A 141 -14.52 -1.19 1.46
C TYR A 141 -15.03 -0.30 0.33
N GLN A 142 -16.08 0.48 0.60
CA GLN A 142 -16.60 1.45 -0.35
C GLN A 142 -15.66 2.66 -0.40
N LEU A 143 -14.71 2.62 -1.33
CA LEU A 143 -13.76 3.69 -1.57
C LEU A 143 -14.32 4.74 -2.54
N GLU A 144 -13.74 5.93 -2.48
CA GLU A 144 -13.91 7.01 -3.46
C GLU A 144 -12.61 7.79 -3.60
N ILE A 145 -12.41 8.37 -4.79
CA ILE A 145 -11.43 9.43 -4.95
C ILE A 145 -12.09 10.78 -4.71
N PHE A 146 -11.37 11.71 -4.10
CA PHE A 146 -11.88 13.06 -3.85
C PHE A 146 -10.82 14.12 -4.09
N LYS A 147 -11.24 15.30 -4.55
CA LYS A 147 -10.34 16.45 -4.71
C LYS A 147 -9.97 17.01 -3.34
N THR A 148 -8.68 17.00 -3.03
CA THR A 148 -8.13 17.63 -1.82
C THR A 148 -7.87 19.11 -2.06
N LYS A 149 -7.61 19.87 -0.99
CA LYS A 149 -7.32 21.31 -1.08
C LYS A 149 -5.95 21.64 -1.69
N SER A 150 -4.96 20.77 -1.53
CA SER A 150 -3.55 21.09 -1.82
C SER A 150 -2.71 19.93 -2.36
N ARG A 151 -3.23 18.69 -2.37
CA ARG A 151 -2.48 17.47 -2.73
C ARG A 151 -3.06 16.76 -3.96
N GLY A 152 -3.83 17.47 -4.79
CA GLY A 152 -4.52 16.87 -5.93
C GLY A 152 -5.66 15.96 -5.49
N TRP A 153 -5.79 14.81 -6.14
CA TRP A 153 -6.79 13.79 -5.81
C TRP A 153 -6.29 12.88 -4.70
N GLY A 154 -7.15 12.56 -3.73
CA GLY A 154 -6.89 11.64 -2.62
C GLY A 154 -7.90 10.50 -2.60
N VAL A 155 -7.69 9.51 -1.74
CA VAL A 155 -8.64 8.40 -1.52
C VAL A 155 -9.21 8.49 -0.11
N ARG A 156 -10.50 8.18 0.05
CA ARG A 156 -11.13 7.98 1.36
C ARG A 156 -12.15 6.85 1.30
N SER A 157 -12.59 6.39 2.47
CA SER A 157 -13.63 5.35 2.60
C SER A 157 -14.93 5.91 3.16
N LEU A 158 -16.07 5.44 2.65
CA LEU A 158 -17.39 5.73 3.25
C LEU A 158 -17.69 4.85 4.49
N ASN A 159 -16.86 3.85 4.74
CA ASN A 159 -16.95 2.95 5.89
C ASN A 159 -15.88 3.29 6.92
N SER A 160 -16.15 2.99 8.19
CA SER A 160 -15.08 2.86 9.17
C SER A 160 -14.25 1.63 8.82
N ILE A 161 -12.92 1.75 8.90
CA ILE A 161 -12.00 0.66 8.59
C ILE A 161 -11.27 0.27 9.89
N PRO A 162 -11.40 -0.97 10.37
CA PRO A 162 -10.62 -1.47 11.50
C PRO A 162 -9.13 -1.58 11.16
N SER A 163 -8.27 -1.39 12.17
CA SER A 163 -6.83 -1.63 12.05
C SER A 163 -6.54 -3.05 11.55
N GLY A 164 -5.50 -3.17 10.72
CA GLY A 164 -5.06 -4.39 10.05
C GLY A 164 -5.90 -4.79 8.83
N SER A 165 -6.93 -4.03 8.47
CA SER A 165 -7.76 -4.36 7.31
C SER A 165 -7.04 -4.13 5.98
N PHE A 166 -7.18 -5.06 5.04
CA PHE A 166 -6.75 -4.85 3.65
C PHE A 166 -7.57 -3.75 2.96
N ILE A 167 -6.91 -2.84 2.26
CA ILE A 167 -7.52 -1.73 1.52
C ILE A 167 -7.56 -2.01 0.03
N CYS A 168 -6.39 -2.05 -0.60
CA CYS A 168 -6.20 -2.29 -2.03
C CYS A 168 -4.74 -2.68 -2.31
N GLU A 169 -4.50 -3.17 -3.53
CA GLU A 169 -3.16 -3.42 -4.05
C GLU A 169 -2.64 -2.19 -4.80
N TYR A 170 -1.35 -1.86 -4.69
CA TYR A 170 -0.71 -0.88 -5.56
C TYR A 170 -0.45 -1.52 -6.93
N THR A 171 -1.43 -1.42 -7.82
CA THR A 171 -1.36 -2.05 -9.14
C THR A 171 -0.81 -1.10 -10.19
N GLY A 172 0.03 -1.64 -11.07
CA GLY A 172 0.51 -0.92 -12.25
C GLY A 172 1.23 -1.86 -13.23
N GLU A 173 2.04 -1.27 -14.09
CA GLU A 173 3.00 -1.99 -14.91
C GLU A 173 4.32 -2.14 -14.15
N VAL A 174 4.82 -3.37 -14.04
CA VAL A 174 6.12 -3.66 -13.44
C VAL A 174 7.18 -3.40 -14.49
N LEU A 175 8.15 -2.56 -14.15
CA LEU A 175 9.26 -2.14 -15.00
C LEU A 175 10.58 -2.55 -14.33
N SER A 176 11.55 -2.96 -15.13
CA SER A 176 12.96 -2.99 -14.70
C SER A 176 13.46 -1.56 -14.39
N GLU A 177 14.52 -1.43 -13.59
CA GLU A 177 15.20 -0.14 -13.36
C GLU A 177 15.49 0.60 -14.68
N LYS A 178 15.98 -0.12 -15.71
CA LYS A 178 16.30 0.47 -17.01
C LYS A 178 15.08 1.01 -17.76
N GLU A 179 13.95 0.31 -17.68
CA GLU A 179 12.70 0.75 -18.30
C GLU A 179 12.10 1.94 -17.55
N ALA A 180 12.17 1.93 -16.21
CA ALA A 180 11.71 3.04 -15.38
C ALA A 180 12.53 4.32 -15.66
N ASP A 181 13.86 4.21 -15.73
CA ASP A 181 14.75 5.33 -16.06
C ASP A 181 14.47 5.93 -17.45
N GLN A 182 14.09 5.10 -18.42
CA GLN A 182 13.76 5.55 -19.77
C GLN A 182 12.43 6.31 -19.85
N ARG A 183 11.52 6.13 -18.89
CA ARG A 183 10.23 6.85 -18.81
C ARG A 183 10.35 8.27 -18.24
N THR A 184 11.51 8.91 -18.42
CA THR A 184 11.85 10.26 -17.94
C THR A 184 10.69 11.25 -17.96
N GLY A 185 10.43 11.90 -16.82
CA GLY A 185 9.53 13.05 -16.72
C GLY A 185 8.32 12.90 -15.78
N ASN A 186 7.91 11.67 -15.43
CA ASN A 186 6.70 11.44 -14.60
C ASN A 186 6.98 10.49 -13.42
N ASP A 187 7.56 11.03 -12.35
CA ASP A 187 7.87 10.32 -11.10
C ASP A 187 6.70 10.33 -10.08
N GLU A 188 5.49 10.67 -10.51
CA GLU A 188 4.35 10.88 -9.61
C GLU A 188 3.63 9.59 -9.21
N TYR A 189 3.67 8.57 -10.08
CA TYR A 189 2.92 7.32 -9.91
C TYR A 189 3.84 6.09 -9.91
N LEU A 190 5.09 6.27 -9.47
CA LEU A 190 6.07 5.20 -9.34
C LEU A 190 6.10 4.67 -7.91
N PHE A 191 6.14 3.35 -7.76
CA PHE A 191 6.39 2.66 -6.51
C PHE A 191 7.63 1.78 -6.66
N ASP A 192 8.72 2.16 -5.99
CA ASP A 192 9.97 1.39 -5.99
C ASP A 192 9.81 0.15 -5.10
N LEU A 193 10.08 -1.04 -5.66
CA LEU A 193 10.02 -2.31 -4.94
C LEU A 193 11.31 -2.61 -4.18
N GLY A 194 12.36 -1.82 -4.42
CA GLY A 194 13.67 -1.98 -3.84
C GLY A 194 14.44 -3.19 -4.41
N ARG A 195 15.73 -3.26 -4.04
CA ARG A 195 16.61 -4.37 -4.40
C ARG A 195 16.50 -5.48 -3.36
N SER A 196 16.24 -6.71 -3.79
CA SER A 196 16.25 -7.87 -2.92
C SER A 196 17.69 -8.16 -2.49
N LYS A 197 18.09 -7.71 -1.30
CA LYS A 197 19.35 -8.17 -0.72
C LYS A 197 19.15 -9.61 -0.28
N SER A 198 19.73 -10.56 -1.02
CA SER A 198 19.82 -11.96 -0.62
C SER A 198 20.26 -12.05 0.84
N SER A 199 19.40 -12.62 1.67
CA SER A 199 19.51 -12.70 3.13
C SER A 199 20.85 -13.31 3.57
N ASN A 200 21.74 -12.47 4.11
CA ASN A 200 22.79 -12.86 5.05
C ASN A 200 23.38 -11.66 5.83
N GLN A 201 22.56 -10.69 6.21
CA GLN A 201 22.98 -9.71 7.23
C GLN A 201 21.89 -9.54 8.27
N THR A 202 22.08 -10.23 9.38
CA THR A 202 21.61 -9.83 10.72
C THR A 202 21.86 -8.35 10.91
N MET A 203 20.80 -7.55 10.93
CA MET A 203 20.86 -6.14 11.33
C MET A 203 21.07 -6.09 12.84
N GLY A 204 22.33 -5.87 13.24
CA GLY A 204 22.71 -5.62 14.63
C GLY A 204 24.21 -5.52 14.81
N GLY A 205 24.73 -4.29 14.89
CA GLY A 205 26.05 -4.00 15.47
C GLY A 205 27.05 -3.35 14.53
N ASP A 206 27.29 -2.06 14.78
CA ASP A 206 28.52 -1.29 14.59
C ASP A 206 29.30 -1.37 13.26
N LEU A 207 29.39 -0.21 12.61
CA LEU A 207 30.46 0.10 11.67
C LEU A 207 31.81 -0.09 12.35
N GLN A 208 32.49 -1.18 12.02
CA GLN A 208 33.94 -1.16 11.99
C GLN A 208 34.44 -1.82 10.72
N SER A 209 35.00 -0.98 9.83
CA SER A 209 35.61 -1.38 8.58
C SER A 209 36.68 -2.43 8.84
N THR A 210 36.45 -3.64 8.38
CA THR A 210 37.53 -4.57 8.08
C THR A 210 37.26 -5.16 6.71
N SER A 211 38.07 -4.73 5.76
CA SER A 211 38.12 -5.21 4.39
C SER A 211 38.42 -6.71 4.39
N ILE A 212 37.47 -7.54 3.94
CA ILE A 212 37.77 -8.87 3.44
C ILE A 212 37.12 -9.01 2.06
N SER A 213 37.98 -9.40 1.14
CA SER A 213 37.85 -9.58 -0.29
C SER A 213 36.71 -10.51 -0.73
N GLY A 214 35.97 -10.05 -1.74
CA GLY A 214 35.77 -10.80 -2.98
C GLY A 214 34.79 -11.98 -2.93
N GLU A 215 33.50 -11.67 -2.95
CA GLU A 215 32.52 -12.46 -3.69
C GLU A 215 31.71 -11.48 -4.56
N ASN A 216 31.65 -11.73 -5.86
CA ASN A 216 30.80 -10.97 -6.78
C ASN A 216 29.35 -11.28 -6.41
N VAL A 217 28.76 -10.47 -5.53
CA VAL A 217 27.31 -10.44 -5.34
C VAL A 217 26.77 -9.82 -6.62
N GLU A 218 26.20 -10.64 -7.50
CA GLU A 218 25.40 -10.12 -8.61
C GLU A 218 24.29 -9.27 -7.97
N ASP A 219 24.37 -7.96 -8.12
CA ASP A 219 23.33 -7.03 -7.70
C ASP A 219 22.02 -7.49 -8.36
N GLU A 220 21.09 -8.08 -7.58
CA GLU A 220 19.80 -8.46 -8.12
C GLU A 220 19.08 -7.20 -8.63
N GLU A 221 18.59 -7.28 -9.87
CA GLU A 221 17.90 -6.19 -10.56
C GLU A 221 16.67 -5.75 -9.77
N GLY A 222 16.56 -4.44 -9.49
CA GLY A 222 15.39 -3.84 -8.87
C GLY A 222 14.25 -3.65 -9.86
N PHE A 223 13.03 -3.56 -9.33
CA PHE A 223 11.82 -3.33 -10.11
C PHE A 223 11.03 -2.15 -9.55
N THR A 224 10.24 -1.52 -10.42
CA THR A 224 9.36 -0.40 -10.06
C THR A 224 7.97 -0.66 -10.64
N ILE A 225 6.92 -0.34 -9.89
CA ILE A 225 5.55 -0.34 -10.39
C ILE A 225 5.23 1.06 -10.90
N ASP A 226 4.90 1.19 -12.18
CA ASP A 226 4.43 2.41 -12.82
C ASP A 226 2.91 2.37 -13.00
N ALA A 227 2.21 3.25 -12.29
CA ALA A 227 0.77 3.39 -12.34
C ALA A 227 0.29 4.58 -13.19
N LEU A 228 1.14 5.17 -14.04
CA LEU A 228 0.81 6.34 -14.85
C LEU A 228 -0.29 6.02 -15.87
N GLU A 229 -0.06 5.07 -16.77
CA GLU A 229 -0.98 4.69 -17.83
C GLU A 229 -1.97 3.60 -17.40
N TYR A 230 -1.49 2.61 -16.65
CA TYR A 230 -2.28 1.49 -16.15
C TYR A 230 -2.19 1.45 -14.63
N GLY A 231 -3.30 1.56 -13.91
CA GLY A 231 -3.29 1.45 -12.46
C GLY A 231 -4.68 1.21 -11.88
N SER A 232 -4.82 1.21 -10.56
CA SER A 232 -6.10 1.14 -9.87
C SER A 232 -6.34 2.39 -9.04
N VAL A 233 -7.27 2.33 -8.07
CA VAL A 233 -7.50 3.40 -7.10
C VAL A 233 -6.26 3.74 -6.28
N SER A 234 -5.32 2.81 -6.12
CA SER A 234 -4.10 2.97 -5.30
C SER A 234 -3.24 4.16 -5.72
N ARG A 235 -3.20 4.49 -7.02
CA ARG A 235 -2.41 5.58 -7.58
C ARG A 235 -2.81 6.97 -7.07
N PHE A 236 -3.99 7.07 -6.45
CA PHE A 236 -4.52 8.31 -5.87
C PHE A 236 -4.32 8.41 -4.35
N ILE A 237 -3.71 7.41 -3.71
CA ILE A 237 -3.48 7.43 -2.26
C ILE A 237 -2.27 8.31 -1.99
N ASN A 238 -2.49 9.43 -1.30
CA ASN A 238 -1.47 10.44 -1.06
C ASN A 238 -0.44 10.04 0.01
N HIS A 239 0.67 10.77 0.01
CA HIS A 239 1.66 10.74 1.08
C HIS A 239 1.16 11.42 2.37
N SER A 240 1.58 10.87 3.51
CA SER A 240 1.59 11.55 4.81
C SER A 240 2.84 11.20 5.62
N CYS A 241 3.37 12.16 6.38
CA CYS A 241 4.44 11.90 7.37
C CYS A 241 3.93 11.17 8.62
N SER A 242 2.61 11.18 8.85
CA SER A 242 1.92 10.36 9.85
C SER A 242 0.81 9.58 9.15
N PRO A 243 1.18 8.53 8.40
CA PRO A 243 0.23 7.79 7.58
C PRO A 243 -0.69 6.90 8.41
N ASN A 244 -1.86 6.58 7.85
CA ASN A 244 -2.80 5.62 8.43
C ASN A 244 -2.81 4.27 7.69
N LEU A 245 -2.05 4.15 6.60
CA LEU A 245 -1.82 2.91 5.86
C LEU A 245 -0.37 2.45 5.94
N VAL A 246 -0.18 1.14 5.81
CA VAL A 246 1.12 0.46 5.73
C VAL A 246 1.16 -0.36 4.45
N ALA A 247 2.25 -0.25 3.69
CA ALA A 247 2.52 -1.10 2.54
C ALA A 247 3.21 -2.39 2.99
N GLN A 248 2.71 -3.53 2.52
CA GLN A 248 3.20 -4.85 2.86
C GLN A 248 3.42 -5.67 1.59
N ASN A 249 4.61 -6.23 1.44
CA ASN A 249 4.94 -7.16 0.37
C ASN A 249 4.17 -8.48 0.60
N VAL A 250 3.46 -8.97 -0.41
CA VAL A 250 2.71 -10.23 -0.38
C VAL A 250 3.01 -11.05 -1.63
N LEU A 251 3.17 -12.36 -1.46
CA LEU A 251 3.33 -13.34 -2.55
C LEU A 251 2.23 -14.39 -2.46
N TYR A 252 1.59 -14.71 -3.58
CA TYR A 252 0.56 -15.77 -3.62
C TYR A 252 0.51 -16.54 -4.94
N ASP A 253 0.76 -15.90 -6.08
CA ASP A 253 0.69 -16.52 -7.40
C ASP A 253 2.06 -16.90 -7.99
N HIS A 254 3.15 -16.29 -7.50
CA HIS A 254 4.54 -16.63 -7.80
C HIS A 254 5.43 -16.54 -6.54
N ASP A 255 6.68 -17.02 -6.65
CA ASP A 255 7.67 -16.98 -5.54
C ASP A 255 8.82 -15.97 -5.80
N ASP A 256 8.76 -15.22 -6.90
CA ASP A 256 9.75 -14.17 -7.21
C ASP A 256 9.65 -13.00 -6.24
N LYS A 257 10.58 -12.93 -5.29
CA LYS A 257 10.62 -11.93 -4.22
C LYS A 257 11.02 -10.53 -4.70
N ARG A 258 11.47 -10.40 -5.95
CA ARG A 258 11.86 -9.10 -6.55
C ARG A 258 10.64 -8.32 -7.04
N MET A 259 9.53 -9.01 -7.30
CA MET A 259 8.28 -8.41 -7.80
C MET A 259 7.07 -8.77 -6.92
N PRO A 260 7.11 -8.56 -5.59
CA PRO A 260 5.98 -8.88 -4.74
C PRO A 260 4.77 -8.01 -5.06
N HIS A 261 3.58 -8.48 -4.70
CA HIS A 261 2.41 -7.60 -4.68
C HIS A 261 2.53 -6.62 -3.51
N ILE A 262 2.27 -5.34 -3.76
CA ILE A 262 2.28 -4.30 -2.74
C ILE A 262 0.86 -4.11 -2.22
N MET A 263 0.58 -4.68 -1.07
CA MET A 263 -0.75 -4.65 -0.46
C MET A 263 -0.81 -3.56 0.62
N LEU A 264 -1.77 -2.65 0.52
CA LEU A 264 -1.98 -1.60 1.51
C LEU A 264 -2.95 -2.07 2.58
N PHE A 265 -2.52 -2.01 3.84
CA PHE A 265 -3.31 -2.34 5.03
C PHE A 265 -3.49 -1.11 5.93
N ALA A 266 -4.60 -1.05 6.65
CA ALA A 266 -4.81 -0.01 7.67
C ALA A 266 -3.86 -0.23 8.86
N GLY A 267 -3.05 0.78 9.19
CA GLY A 267 -2.20 0.78 10.39
C GLY A 267 -2.99 1.10 11.67
N GLU A 268 -4.14 1.76 11.54
CA GLU A 268 -4.98 2.20 12.65
C GLU A 268 -6.48 1.99 12.35
N ASN A 269 -7.34 2.28 13.33
CA ASN A 269 -8.78 2.37 13.06
C ASN A 269 -9.07 3.69 12.35
N ILE A 270 -9.56 3.62 11.12
CA ILE A 270 -9.80 4.79 10.27
C ILE A 270 -11.31 5.12 10.25
N PRO A 271 -11.73 6.28 10.77
CA PRO A 271 -13.08 6.79 10.63
C PRO A 271 -13.50 6.97 9.16
N PRO A 272 -14.82 6.94 8.86
CA PRO A 272 -15.31 7.29 7.54
C PRO A 272 -14.85 8.69 7.14
N LEU A 273 -14.62 8.87 5.83
CA LEU A 273 -14.21 10.12 5.17
C LEU A 273 -12.83 10.67 5.55
N GLN A 274 -12.10 10.03 6.48
CA GLN A 274 -10.69 10.34 6.67
C GLN A 274 -9.90 9.90 5.43
N GLU A 275 -8.99 10.78 4.98
CA GLU A 275 -8.10 10.49 3.84
C GLU A 275 -7.18 9.32 4.16
N LEU A 276 -7.05 8.40 3.22
CA LEU A 276 -6.13 7.28 3.28
C LEU A 276 -4.78 7.73 2.75
N THR A 277 -3.72 7.46 3.51
CA THR A 277 -2.35 7.90 3.19
C THR A 277 -1.31 6.88 3.64
N TYR A 278 -0.22 6.73 2.89
CA TYR A 278 0.95 5.93 3.27
C TYR A 278 2.23 6.77 3.19
N ASP A 279 3.32 6.30 3.81
CA ASP A 279 4.63 6.92 3.61
C ASP A 279 5.20 6.48 2.26
N TYR A 280 5.52 7.43 1.38
CA TYR A 280 6.04 7.14 0.05
C TYR A 280 7.49 6.62 0.11
N ASN A 281 8.15 6.71 1.27
CA ASN A 281 9.51 6.23 1.49
C ASN A 281 10.53 6.81 0.49
N TYR A 282 10.31 8.02 -0.04
CA TYR A 282 11.31 8.64 -0.90
C TYR A 282 12.62 8.85 -0.12
N VAL A 283 13.70 8.31 -0.65
CA VAL A 283 15.05 8.53 -0.11
C VAL A 283 15.60 9.84 -0.67
N LEU A 284 16.22 10.67 0.18
CA LEU A 284 16.85 11.90 -0.27
C LEU A 284 17.92 11.62 -1.33
N GLY A 285 17.87 12.35 -2.45
CA GLY A 285 18.88 12.29 -3.50
C GLY A 285 18.66 11.22 -4.58
N THR A 286 17.63 10.38 -4.48
CA THR A 286 17.32 9.35 -5.49
C THR A 286 16.41 9.85 -6.61
N VAL A 287 15.63 10.90 -6.36
CA VAL A 287 14.73 11.47 -7.37
C VAL A 287 15.47 12.59 -8.12
N GLN A 288 15.68 12.40 -9.42
CA GLN A 288 16.34 13.37 -10.30
C GLN A 288 15.39 13.91 -11.38
N ASP A 289 15.62 15.14 -11.82
CA ASP A 289 14.96 15.70 -12.99
C ASP A 289 15.62 15.20 -14.30
N SER A 290 15.06 15.58 -15.46
CA SER A 290 15.59 15.20 -16.77
C SER A 290 17.00 15.76 -17.06
N ALA A 291 17.50 16.69 -16.25
CA ALA A 291 18.84 17.25 -16.34
C ALA A 291 19.79 16.62 -15.30
N GLY A 292 19.34 15.64 -14.51
CA GLY A 292 20.12 14.95 -13.48
C GLY A 292 20.21 15.71 -12.15
N ASN A 293 19.46 16.78 -11.96
CA ASN A 293 19.45 17.50 -10.68
C ASN A 293 18.54 16.80 -9.68
N ILE A 294 18.94 16.78 -8.41
CA ILE A 294 18.10 16.26 -7.32
C ILE A 294 16.82 17.09 -7.23
N LYS A 295 15.68 16.45 -7.47
CA LYS A 295 14.36 17.04 -7.33
C LYS A 295 14.02 17.15 -5.83
N ILE A 296 13.39 18.26 -5.44
CA ILE A 296 12.85 18.46 -4.09
C ILE A 296 11.33 18.54 -4.19
N LYS A 297 10.63 17.54 -3.68
CA LYS A 297 9.18 17.50 -3.50
C LYS A 297 8.79 18.00 -2.11
N GLU A 298 8.10 19.13 -2.04
CA GLU A 298 7.53 19.67 -0.81
C GLU A 298 6.37 18.80 -0.30
N CYS A 299 6.23 18.68 1.03
CA CYS A 299 5.16 17.91 1.65
C CYS A 299 4.08 18.83 2.24
N TYR A 300 2.83 18.63 1.80
CA TYR A 300 1.65 19.35 2.28
C TYR A 300 0.68 18.43 3.04
N CYS A 301 1.19 17.41 3.73
CA CYS A 301 0.32 16.41 4.39
C CYS A 301 -0.48 16.95 5.57
N GLY A 302 -0.06 18.08 6.14
CA GLY A 302 -0.72 18.71 7.29
C GLY A 302 -0.48 18.02 8.63
N SER A 303 0.36 16.98 8.70
CA SER A 303 0.78 16.38 9.96
C SER A 303 1.59 17.38 10.81
N ILE A 304 1.42 17.32 12.13
CA ILE A 304 2.24 18.06 13.09
C ILE A 304 3.70 17.60 13.12
N GLU A 305 3.97 16.37 12.66
CA GLU A 305 5.32 15.78 12.56
C GLU A 305 5.94 15.97 11.16
N CYS A 306 5.30 16.77 10.29
CA CYS A 306 5.76 16.97 8.92
C CYS A 306 7.14 17.64 8.86
N THR A 307 8.06 17.05 8.10
CA THR A 307 9.39 17.62 7.83
C THR A 307 9.38 18.66 6.70
N GLY A 308 8.21 18.95 6.12
CA GLY A 308 8.03 19.86 4.99
C GLY A 308 8.45 19.29 3.64
N ARG A 309 8.96 18.06 3.59
CA ARG A 309 9.40 17.39 2.36
C ARG A 309 8.93 15.95 2.33
N MET A 310 8.68 15.41 1.14
CA MET A 310 8.21 14.03 0.99
C MET A 310 9.31 12.96 1.21
N TYR A 311 10.53 13.38 1.55
CA TYR A 311 11.66 12.48 1.73
C TYR A 311 11.93 12.17 3.20
N ARG A 312 12.42 10.96 3.46
CA ARG A 312 12.97 10.61 4.77
C ARG A 312 14.34 11.28 4.95
N HIS A 313 14.51 12.03 6.03
CA HIS A 313 15.84 12.28 6.55
C HIS A 313 16.36 10.94 7.07
N SER A 314 17.54 10.51 6.61
CA SER A 314 18.26 9.39 7.21
C SER A 314 18.59 9.76 8.66
N ASN A 315 17.68 9.51 9.59
CA ASN A 315 17.90 9.82 10.99
C ASN A 315 18.61 8.66 11.68
N GLN A 316 19.72 9.05 12.31
CA GLN A 316 20.38 8.41 13.42
C GLN A 316 19.40 7.69 14.36
N GLY A 317 19.85 6.55 14.86
CA GLY A 317 19.12 5.55 15.64
C GLY A 317 18.01 6.08 16.56
N MET A 318 16.89 5.35 16.53
CA MET A 318 15.90 5.35 17.59
C MET A 318 16.60 5.14 18.94
N GLN A 319 16.76 6.21 19.71
CA GLN A 319 16.99 6.08 21.15
C GLN A 319 15.70 5.51 21.74
N LYS A 320 15.87 4.33 22.35
CA LYS A 320 14.84 3.63 23.11
C LYS A 320 14.17 4.60 24.09
N LEU A 321 12.84 4.59 24.10
CA LEU A 321 12.07 5.08 25.24
C LEU A 321 12.47 4.23 26.45
N GLN A 322 13.33 4.77 27.31
CA GLN A 322 13.45 4.30 28.69
C GLN A 322 12.24 4.86 29.45
N GLU A 323 11.41 3.96 29.96
CA GLU A 323 10.40 4.31 30.97
C GLU A 323 11.11 4.87 32.22
N PRO A 324 10.62 5.97 32.82
CA PRO A 324 11.12 6.43 34.11
C PRO A 324 10.61 5.53 35.25
N PRO A 325 11.34 5.50 36.38
CA PRO A 325 11.14 4.55 37.48
C PRO A 325 9.83 4.68 38.25
#